data_AF-A0A7K6FVT3-F1
#
_entry.id   AF-A0A7K6FVT3-F1
#
_cell.length_a   1.000
_cell.length_b   1.000
_cell.length_c   1.000
_cell.angle_alpha   90.00
_cell.angle_beta   90.00
_cell.angle_gamma   90.00
#
_symmetry.space_group_name_H-M   'P 1'
#
loop_
_entity.id
_entity.type
_entity.pdbx_description
1 polymer ?
#
loop_
_entity_poly.entity_id
_entity_poly.type
_entity_poly.pdbx_seq_one_letter_code
_entity_poly.pdbx_strand_id
1 'polypeptide(L)'
;EGSVAREAEEVFRSYAFYRYQQERQERGAEVPPDPEIEQLQQDLESTVSLVGQRLAIIGDDIYKRYDAEFCTILETLQLTRSN
;
A
#
# COMPACT_ATOMS: atom_id res chain seq x y z
N GLU A 1 16.02 -19.19 0.62
CA GLU A 1 14.95 -18.33 1.16
C GLU A 1 15.23 -16.82 1.08
N GLY A 2 16.47 -16.34 0.94
CA GLY A 2 16.77 -14.90 0.90
C GLY A 2 16.32 -14.08 -0.33
N SER A 3 15.98 -14.72 -1.46
CA SER A 3 15.51 -14.00 -2.68
C SER A 3 14.12 -13.40 -2.47
N VAL A 4 13.21 -14.19 -1.89
CA VAL A 4 11.80 -13.83 -1.74
C VAL A 4 11.62 -12.67 -0.75
N ALA A 5 12.43 -12.61 0.31
CA ALA A 5 12.36 -11.52 1.28
C ALA A 5 12.73 -10.16 0.65
N ARG A 6 13.75 -10.13 -0.22
CA ARG A 6 14.17 -8.91 -0.91
C ARG A 6 13.17 -8.50 -1.98
N GLU A 7 12.64 -9.46 -2.72
CA GLU A 7 11.58 -9.23 -3.72
C GLU A 7 10.29 -8.75 -3.05
N ALA A 8 9.94 -9.27 -1.87
CA ALA A 8 8.74 -8.86 -1.13
C ALA A 8 8.77 -7.39 -0.72
N GLU A 9 9.95 -6.85 -0.36
CA GLU A 9 10.10 -5.42 -0.07
C GLU A 9 9.78 -4.55 -1.30
N GLU A 10 10.26 -4.94 -2.47
CA GLU A 10 10.00 -4.24 -3.73
C GLU A 10 8.53 -4.35 -4.16
N VAL A 11 7.92 -5.55 -4.01
CA VAL A 11 6.47 -5.74 -4.23
C VAL A 11 5.66 -4.82 -3.31
N PHE A 12 6.01 -4.77 -2.03
CA PHE A 12 5.28 -3.97 -1.04
C PHE A 12 5.37 -2.48 -1.33
N ARG A 13 6.56 -1.96 -1.67
CA ARG A 13 6.74 -0.56 -2.05
C ARG A 13 5.91 -0.20 -3.28
N SER A 14 5.90 -1.07 -4.29
CA SER A 14 5.07 -0.88 -5.48
C SER A 14 3.57 -0.89 -5.14
N TYR A 15 3.13 -1.90 -4.39
CA TYR A 15 1.76 -2.02 -3.92
C TYR A 15 1.28 -0.77 -3.16
N ALA A 16 2.04 -0.33 -2.15
CA ALA A 16 1.67 0.80 -1.28
C ALA A 16 1.51 2.10 -2.08
N PHE A 17 2.42 2.37 -3.01
CA PHE A 17 2.34 3.54 -3.87
C PHE A 17 1.13 3.52 -4.80
N TYR A 18 0.87 2.40 -5.49
CA TYR A 18 -0.27 2.30 -6.40
C TYR A 18 -1.60 2.37 -5.65
N ARG A 19 -1.69 1.75 -4.46
CA ARG A 19 -2.86 1.90 -3.58
C ARG A 19 -3.06 3.33 -3.13
N TYR A 20 -2.02 3.99 -2.62
CA TYR A 20 -2.08 5.39 -2.19
C TYR A 20 -2.49 6.32 -3.34
N GLN A 21 -1.91 6.15 -4.53
CA GLN A 21 -2.27 6.94 -5.70
C GLN A 21 -3.73 6.71 -6.13
N GLN A 22 -4.22 5.47 -6.07
CA GLN A 22 -5.61 5.14 -6.38
C GLN A 22 -6.58 5.76 -5.35
N GLU A 23 -6.31 5.60 -4.05
CA GLU A 23 -7.13 6.18 -2.98
C GLU A 23 -7.15 7.71 -3.06
N ARG A 24 -6.03 8.33 -3.43
CA ARG A 24 -5.94 9.77 -3.73
C ARG A 24 -6.80 10.20 -4.92
N GLN A 25 -6.89 9.38 -5.97
CA GLN A 25 -7.75 9.67 -7.11
C GLN A 25 -9.23 9.49 -6.76
N GLU A 26 -9.58 8.48 -5.96
CA GLU A 26 -10.96 8.16 -5.59
C GLU A 26 -11.53 9.09 -4.52
N ARG A 27 -10.74 9.37 -3.46
CA ARG A 27 -11.19 10.07 -2.24
C ARG A 27 -10.51 11.42 -2.04
N GLY A 28 -9.51 11.76 -2.85
CA GLY A 28 -8.92 13.10 -2.91
C GLY A 28 -8.34 13.57 -1.58
N ALA A 29 -9.01 14.58 -1.01
CA ALA A 29 -8.59 15.28 0.20
C ALA A 29 -8.85 14.49 1.50
N GLU A 30 -9.62 13.39 1.46
CA GLU A 30 -9.84 12.54 2.64
C GLU A 30 -8.63 11.67 2.98
N VAL A 31 -7.78 11.39 1.99
CA VAL A 31 -6.53 10.65 2.21
C VAL A 31 -5.48 11.65 2.70
N PRO A 32 -4.85 11.44 3.87
CA PRO A 32 -3.79 12.31 4.33
C PRO A 32 -2.54 12.18 3.44
N PRO A 33 -1.74 13.25 3.29
CA PRO A 33 -0.45 13.17 2.60
C PRO A 33 0.52 12.27 3.33
N ASP A 34 1.00 11.26 2.62
CA ASP A 34 2.06 10.39 3.08
C ASP A 34 3.35 10.65 2.27
N PRO A 35 4.23 11.52 2.78
CA PRO A 35 5.47 11.87 2.09
C PRO A 35 6.44 10.69 1.99
N GLU A 36 6.30 9.65 2.82
CA GLU A 36 7.14 8.45 2.74
C GLU A 36 6.78 7.64 1.49
N ILE A 37 5.48 7.49 1.21
CA ILE A 37 4.98 6.79 0.03
C ILE A 37 5.21 7.62 -1.24
N GLU A 38 4.98 8.93 -1.19
CA GLU A 38 5.17 9.83 -2.35
C GLU A 38 6.62 9.90 -2.84
N GLN A 39 7.59 9.69 -1.94
CA GLN A 39 9.02 9.72 -2.25
C GLN A 39 9.58 8.37 -2.66
N LEU A 40 8.77 7.30 -2.70
CA LEU A 40 9.23 5.98 -3.14
C LEU A 40 9.74 6.05 -4.59
N GLN A 41 11.04 5.93 -4.76
CA GLN A 41 11.64 5.69 -6.08
C GLN A 41 11.24 4.30 -6.55
N GLN A 42 10.43 4.24 -7.60
CA GLN A 42 10.03 2.98 -8.23
C GLN A 42 10.77 2.77 -9.53
N ASP A 43 11.26 1.55 -9.71
CA ASP A 43 11.55 1.03 -11.04
C ASP A 43 10.23 0.50 -11.63
N LEU A 44 9.56 1.35 -12.41
CA LEU A 44 8.24 1.08 -12.99
C LEU A 44 8.26 -0.06 -14.03
N GLU A 45 9.44 -0.51 -14.47
CA GLU A 45 9.58 -1.55 -15.50
C GLU A 45 10.01 -2.91 -14.94
N SER A 46 10.23 -3.04 -13.63
CA SER A 46 10.60 -4.31 -13.02
C SER A 46 9.40 -5.27 -12.98
N THR A 47 9.66 -6.58 -13.16
CA THR A 47 8.62 -7.62 -13.04
C THR A 47 7.99 -7.62 -11.64
N VAL A 48 8.78 -7.27 -10.62
CA VAL A 48 8.37 -7.24 -9.22
C VAL A 48 7.45 -6.05 -8.94
N SER A 49 7.72 -4.91 -9.56
CA SER A 49 6.84 -3.74 -9.52
C SER A 49 5.49 -4.00 -10.19
N LEU A 50 5.47 -4.72 -11.33
CA LEU A 50 4.21 -5.10 -11.97
C LEU A 50 3.35 -6.01 -11.07
N VAL A 51 3.99 -6.87 -10.25
CA VAL A 51 3.27 -7.69 -9.27
C VAL A 51 2.63 -6.80 -8.20
N GLY A 52 3.37 -5.85 -7.63
CA GLY A 52 2.84 -4.90 -6.64
C GLY A 52 1.66 -4.08 -7.19
N GLN A 53 1.79 -3.55 -8.40
CA GLN A 53 0.72 -2.85 -9.09
C GLN A 53 -0.52 -3.74 -9.28
N ARG A 54 -0.35 -4.97 -9.77
CA ARG A 54 -1.49 -5.89 -9.97
C ARG A 54 -2.17 -6.23 -8.67
N LEU A 55 -1.42 -6.45 -7.59
CA LEU A 55 -1.97 -6.66 -6.25
C LEU A 55 -2.78 -5.43 -5.79
N ALA A 56 -2.32 -4.22 -6.10
CA ALA A 56 -3.02 -2.99 -5.74
C ALA A 56 -4.38 -2.88 -6.44
N ILE A 57 -4.44 -3.29 -7.72
CA ILE A 57 -5.66 -3.27 -8.53
C ILE A 57 -6.64 -4.36 -8.10
N ILE A 58 -6.20 -5.63 -8.01
CA ILE A 58 -7.10 -6.76 -7.71
C ILE A 58 -7.50 -6.79 -6.23
N GLY A 59 -6.65 -6.24 -5.36
CA GLY A 59 -6.89 -6.22 -3.92
C GLY A 59 -8.03 -5.29 -3.53
N ASP A 60 -8.47 -4.39 -4.41
CA ASP A 60 -9.41 -3.32 -4.08
C ASP A 60 -10.79 -3.83 -3.62
N ASP A 61 -11.38 -4.77 -4.37
CA ASP A 61 -12.71 -5.31 -4.05
C ASP A 61 -12.70 -6.15 -2.76
N ILE A 62 -11.58 -6.85 -2.51
CA ILE A 62 -11.40 -7.63 -1.28
C ILE A 62 -11.17 -6.67 -0.11
N TYR A 63 -10.30 -5.69 -0.29
CA TYR A 63 -9.96 -4.67 0.71
C TYR A 63 -11.19 -3.90 1.18
N LYS A 64 -12.05 -3.43 0.25
CA LYS A 64 -13.29 -2.71 0.56
C LYS A 64 -14.23 -3.48 1.50
N ARG A 65 -14.22 -4.82 1.46
CA ARG A 65 -15.03 -5.64 2.38
C ARG A 65 -14.53 -5.58 3.82
N TYR A 66 -13.23 -5.40 4.01
CA TYR A 66 -12.58 -5.42 5.33
C TYR A 66 -12.15 -4.04 5.82
N ASP A 67 -12.22 -3.00 4.99
CA ASP A 67 -11.74 -1.64 5.29
C ASP A 67 -12.30 -1.09 6.61
N ALA A 68 -13.61 -1.23 6.85
CA ALA A 68 -14.23 -0.77 8.10
C ALA A 68 -13.73 -1.52 9.35
N GLU A 69 -13.47 -2.83 9.23
CA GLU A 69 -12.94 -3.64 10.31
C GLU A 69 -11.48 -3.28 10.59
N PHE A 70 -10.66 -3.14 9.55
CA PHE A 70 -9.27 -2.70 9.66
C PHE A 70 -9.16 -1.31 10.27
N CYS A 71 -9.97 -0.33 9.81
CA CYS A 71 -10.02 1.01 10.41
C CYS A 71 -10.32 0.94 11.91
N THR A 72 -11.33 0.16 12.30
CA THR A 72 -11.69 -0.02 13.71
C THR A 72 -10.54 -0.62 14.51
N ILE A 73 -9.86 -1.64 13.97
CA ILE A 73 -8.70 -2.27 14.62
C ILE A 73 -7.56 -1.25 14.78
N LEU A 74 -7.24 -0.49 13.74
CA LEU A 74 -6.18 0.54 13.77
C LEU A 74 -6.47 1.63 14.81
N GLU A 75 -7.74 2.07 14.93
CA GLU A 75 -8.16 3.01 15.96
C GLU A 75 -7.99 2.44 17.38
N THR A 76 -8.34 1.16 17.58
CA THR A 76 -8.20 0.51 18.89
C THR A 76 -6.74 0.29 19.31
N LEU A 77 -5.84 0.10 18.35
CA LEU A 77 -4.42 -0.16 18.61
C LEU A 77 -3.64 1.07 19.07
N GLN A 78 -4.19 2.29 18.88
CA GLN A 78 -3.52 3.56 19.20
C GLN A 78 -2.07 3.60 18.69
N LEU A 79 -1.89 3.34 17.39
CA LEU A 79 -0.58 3.18 16.78
C LEU A 79 0.34 4.38 17.08
N THR A 80 1.54 4.08 17.56
CA THR A 80 2.64 5.02 17.75
C THR A 80 3.86 4.49 17.01
N ARG A 81 4.89 5.33 16.76
CA ARG A 81 6.14 4.83 16.17
C ARG A 81 6.78 3.65 16.93
N SER A 82 6.43 3.49 18.19
CA SER A 82 6.94 2.45 19.10
C SER A 82 6.02 1.24 19.26
N ASN A 83 4.76 1.31 18.80
CA ASN A 83 3.74 0.27 18.98
C ASN A 83 2.74 0.29 17.83
#